data_AF-A0A967SY76-F1
#
_entry.id   AF-A0A967SY76-F1
#
_cell.length_a   1.000
_cell.length_b   1.000
_cell.length_c   1.000
_cell.angle_alpha   90.00
_cell.angle_beta   90.00
_cell.angle_gamma   90.00
#
_symmetry.space_group_name_H-M   'P 1'
#
loop_
_entity.id
_entity.type
_entity.pdbx_description
1 polymer ?
#
loop_
_entity_poly.entity_id
_entity_poly.type
_entity_poly.pdbx_seq_one_letter_code
_entity_poly.pdbx_strand_id
1 'polypeptide(L)'
;IQSLVFLGEERVEFICPHQLMGPRPWAAFLRKNERFDLMATGRAVRILGHAMSGMTTARSVEFTNIPAPRGTNTNYPTLLGWHFEDDNGRQTALILNLTQSRLEVNIGELPPDFPQQFQQTVGDPARRTRNNDGVEIVTGNIVDENYLIFLPYSATLFFSE
;
A
#
# COMPACT_ATOMS: atom_id res chain seq x y z
N ILE A 1 -3.49 -10.61 -10.84
CA ILE A 1 -3.18 -10.10 -9.49
C ILE A 1 -4.50 -9.56 -8.96
N GLN A 2 -5.09 -10.20 -7.95
CA GLN A 2 -6.26 -9.63 -7.28
C GLN A 2 -5.77 -8.41 -6.50
N SER A 3 -6.21 -7.22 -6.93
CA SER A 3 -6.06 -5.98 -6.18
C SER A 3 -6.73 -6.11 -4.81
N LEU A 4 -6.42 -5.21 -3.87
CA LEU A 4 -7.05 -5.12 -2.53
C LEU A 4 -8.58 -4.88 -2.56
N VAL A 5 -9.22 -5.02 -3.72
CA VAL A 5 -10.67 -4.90 -3.93
C VAL A 5 -11.48 -5.84 -3.03
N PHE A 6 -10.88 -6.93 -2.54
CA PHE A 6 -11.51 -7.79 -1.55
C PHE A 6 -11.87 -7.06 -0.24
N LEU A 7 -11.18 -5.96 0.11
CA LEU A 7 -11.50 -5.16 1.30
C LEU A 7 -12.88 -4.49 1.19
N GLY A 8 -13.41 -4.33 -0.03
CA GLY A 8 -14.76 -3.85 -0.26
C GLY A 8 -15.78 -4.97 -0.49
N GLU A 9 -15.41 -6.25 -0.33
CA GLU A 9 -16.28 -7.39 -0.53
C GLU A 9 -16.61 -8.05 0.81
N GLU A 10 -17.82 -7.79 1.31
CA GLU A 10 -18.30 -8.27 2.63
C GLU A 10 -18.27 -9.80 2.76
N ARG A 11 -18.29 -10.53 1.64
CA ARG A 11 -18.23 -12.01 1.64
C ARG A 11 -16.83 -12.57 1.87
N VAL A 12 -15.78 -11.75 1.80
CA VAL A 12 -14.39 -12.22 1.97
C VAL A 12 -14.01 -12.09 3.44
N GLU A 13 -14.15 -13.18 4.18
CA GLU A 13 -13.81 -13.23 5.61
C GLU A 13 -12.30 -13.44 5.86
N PHE A 14 -11.58 -14.04 4.88
CA PHE A 14 -10.19 -14.41 5.08
C PHE A 14 -9.39 -14.48 3.78
N ILE A 15 -8.14 -14.02 3.85
CA ILE A 15 -7.16 -14.15 2.77
C ILE A 15 -5.85 -14.68 3.33
N CYS A 16 -5.29 -15.65 2.62
CA CYS A 16 -3.97 -16.17 2.89
C CYS A 16 -3.05 -15.95 1.69
N PRO A 17 -1.78 -15.58 1.93
CA PRO A 17 -0.75 -15.74 0.92
C PRO A 17 -0.73 -17.21 0.47
N HIS A 18 -0.71 -17.43 -0.84
CA HIS A 18 -0.69 -18.78 -1.42
C HIS A 18 0.49 -19.63 -0.90
N GLN A 19 1.63 -19.00 -0.62
CA GLN A 19 2.81 -19.68 -0.11
C GLN A 19 3.57 -18.79 0.88
N LEU A 20 3.80 -19.29 2.09
CA LEU A 20 4.58 -18.58 3.09
C LEU A 20 6.09 -18.66 2.77
N MET A 21 6.59 -19.86 2.50
CA MET A 21 8.00 -20.13 2.19
C MET A 21 8.15 -21.01 0.95
N GLY A 22 9.15 -20.70 0.11
CA GLY A 22 9.56 -21.56 -1.01
C GLY A 22 10.05 -20.80 -2.23
N PRO A 23 9.99 -21.39 -3.44
CA PRO A 23 10.52 -20.77 -4.65
C PRO A 23 9.70 -19.54 -5.08
N ARG A 24 10.35 -18.69 -5.88
CA ARG A 24 9.72 -17.52 -6.50
C ARG A 24 8.61 -17.93 -7.49
N PRO A 25 7.65 -17.03 -7.79
CA PRO A 25 7.52 -15.65 -7.31
C PRO A 25 6.56 -15.45 -6.13
N TRP A 26 5.89 -16.51 -5.66
CA TRP A 26 4.71 -16.39 -4.80
C TRP A 26 4.98 -16.48 -3.29
N ALA A 27 6.20 -16.83 -2.89
CA ALA A 27 6.53 -16.96 -1.48
C ALA A 27 6.66 -15.59 -0.77
N ALA A 28 6.18 -15.50 0.47
CA ALA A 28 6.35 -14.31 1.30
C ALA A 28 7.79 -14.16 1.82
N PHE A 29 8.45 -15.28 2.11
CA PHE A 29 9.81 -15.36 2.61
C PHE A 29 10.73 -16.11 1.66
N LEU A 30 11.95 -15.60 1.52
CA LEU A 30 13.06 -16.30 0.88
C LEU A 30 14.06 -16.72 1.96
N ARG A 31 14.36 -18.03 2.03
CA ARG A 31 15.44 -18.53 2.88
C ARG A 31 16.77 -18.45 2.11
N LYS A 32 17.76 -17.74 2.65
CA LYS A 32 19.12 -17.65 2.10
C LYS A 32 20.13 -17.79 3.23
N ASN A 33 20.94 -18.85 3.19
CA ASN A 33 22.00 -19.12 4.18
C ASN A 33 21.49 -18.97 5.63
N GLU A 34 20.40 -19.66 5.96
CA GLU A 34 19.75 -19.64 7.29
C GLU A 34 19.09 -18.32 7.73
N ARG A 35 19.16 -17.27 6.90
CA ARG A 35 18.39 -16.03 7.10
C ARG A 35 17.09 -16.05 6.30
N PHE A 36 16.08 -15.37 6.82
CA PHE A 36 14.80 -15.15 6.16
C PHE A 36 14.70 -13.69 5.73
N ASP A 37 14.60 -13.47 4.42
CA ASP A 37 14.34 -12.15 3.86
C ASP A 37 12.89 -12.07 3.38
N LEU A 38 12.26 -10.90 3.60
CA LEU A 38 10.92 -10.61 3.07
C LEU A 38 11.01 -10.32 1.57
N MET A 39 10.27 -11.10 0.79
CA MET A 39 10.01 -10.81 -0.62
C MET A 39 8.92 -9.75 -0.77
N ALA A 40 8.72 -9.23 -1.98
CA ALA A 40 7.71 -8.21 -2.27
C ALA A 40 6.32 -8.58 -1.74
N THR A 41 5.88 -9.84 -1.91
CA THR A 41 4.62 -10.35 -1.35
C THR A 41 4.59 -10.30 0.17
N GLY A 42 5.67 -10.72 0.84
CA GLY A 42 5.75 -10.66 2.31
C GLY A 42 5.74 -9.22 2.85
N ARG A 43 6.38 -8.28 2.13
CA ARG A 43 6.31 -6.84 2.46
C ARG A 43 4.91 -6.28 2.29
N ALA A 44 4.25 -6.60 1.18
CA ALA A 44 2.87 -6.17 0.94
C ALA A 44 1.94 -6.67 2.05
N VAL A 45 2.05 -7.95 2.42
CA VAL A 45 1.27 -8.55 3.52
C VAL A 45 1.59 -7.87 4.85
N ARG A 46 2.87 -7.57 5.13
CA ARG A 46 3.26 -6.85 6.35
C ARG A 46 2.67 -5.44 6.40
N ILE A 47 2.76 -4.67 5.31
CA ILE A 47 2.23 -3.31 5.24
C ILE A 47 0.71 -3.32 5.42
N LEU A 48 0.02 -4.23 4.71
CA LEU A 48 -1.42 -4.41 4.86
C LEU A 48 -1.79 -4.80 6.29
N GLY A 49 -1.08 -5.77 6.87
CA GLY A 49 -1.29 -6.21 8.24
C GLY A 49 -1.08 -5.09 9.25
N HIS A 50 -0.08 -4.23 9.05
CA HIS A 50 0.14 -3.05 9.87
C HIS A 50 -1.02 -2.06 9.77
N ALA A 51 -1.54 -1.80 8.56
CA ALA A 51 -2.69 -0.93 8.37
C ALA A 51 -3.94 -1.49 9.09
N MET A 52 -4.21 -2.79 8.93
CA MET A 52 -5.44 -3.41 9.45
C MET A 52 -5.37 -3.82 10.94
N SER A 53 -4.19 -3.82 11.57
CA SER A 53 -4.01 -4.45 12.88
C SER A 53 -4.84 -3.78 13.97
N GLY A 54 -5.88 -4.49 14.43
CA GLY A 54 -6.80 -4.04 15.46
C GLY A 54 -7.79 -2.97 14.98
N MET A 55 -7.92 -2.78 13.66
CA MET A 55 -8.94 -1.93 13.05
C MET A 55 -10.24 -2.73 12.92
N THR A 56 -11.39 -2.07 13.08
CA THR A 56 -12.72 -2.70 13.01
C THR A 56 -13.47 -2.32 11.74
N THR A 57 -13.09 -1.20 11.11
CA THR A 57 -13.72 -0.71 9.88
C THR A 57 -12.67 -0.37 8.82
N ALA A 58 -13.10 -0.43 7.55
CA ALA A 58 -12.32 -0.01 6.40
C ALA A 58 -13.23 0.73 5.42
N ARG A 59 -12.79 1.90 4.93
CA ARG A 59 -13.46 2.68 3.88
C ARG A 59 -12.50 2.93 2.73
N SER A 60 -12.97 2.81 1.49
CA SER A 60 -12.16 3.20 0.33
C SER A 60 -11.93 4.70 0.35
N VAL A 61 -10.73 5.13 -0.05
CA VAL A 61 -10.43 6.54 -0.31
C VAL A 61 -10.75 6.81 -1.78
N GLU A 62 -11.61 7.78 -2.04
CA GLU A 62 -11.92 8.24 -3.38
C GLU A 62 -10.97 9.38 -3.76
N PHE A 63 -10.29 9.24 -4.88
CA PHE A 63 -9.40 10.26 -5.42
C PHE A 63 -10.02 10.87 -6.66
N THR A 64 -10.11 12.18 -6.70
CA THR A 64 -10.61 12.89 -7.88
C THR A 64 -9.44 13.34 -8.75
N ASN A 65 -9.66 13.46 -10.07
CA ASN A 65 -8.67 14.02 -11.00
C ASN A 65 -7.33 13.27 -11.14
N ILE A 66 -7.23 11.98 -10.78
CA ILE A 66 -6.01 11.21 -11.03
C ILE A 66 -5.95 10.82 -12.52
N PRO A 67 -4.85 11.12 -13.24
CA PRO A 67 -4.73 10.75 -14.64
C PRO A 67 -4.85 9.24 -14.82
N ALA A 68 -5.63 8.82 -15.83
CA ALA A 68 -5.77 7.42 -16.19
C ALA A 68 -4.43 6.85 -16.71
N PRO A 69 -4.18 5.53 -16.56
CA PRO A 69 -2.96 4.92 -17.07
C PRO A 69 -2.96 5.02 -18.60
N ARG A 70 -1.88 5.56 -19.18
CA ARG A 70 -1.73 5.63 -20.64
C ARG A 70 -1.52 4.22 -21.21
N GLY A 71 -2.29 3.84 -22.22
CA GLY A 71 -2.02 2.68 -23.07
C GLY A 71 -2.72 1.37 -22.70
N THR A 72 -3.70 1.39 -21.80
CA THR A 72 -4.52 0.20 -21.48
C THR A 72 -5.99 0.45 -21.76
N ASN A 73 -6.65 -0.40 -22.57
CA ASN A 73 -8.10 -0.38 -22.81
C ASN A 73 -8.95 -0.77 -21.58
N THR A 74 -8.37 -0.72 -20.39
CA THR A 74 -8.98 -1.10 -19.13
C THR A 74 -8.94 0.11 -18.21
N ASN A 75 -10.09 0.48 -17.65
CA ASN A 75 -10.24 1.49 -16.59
C ASN A 75 -9.63 0.96 -15.27
N TYR A 76 -8.32 0.70 -15.28
CA TYR A 76 -7.61 0.27 -14.10
C TYR A 76 -7.23 1.50 -13.27
N PRO A 77 -7.59 1.55 -11.98
CA PRO A 77 -7.28 2.70 -11.14
C PRO A 77 -5.77 2.86 -10.98
N THR A 78 -5.29 4.09 -11.15
CA THR A 78 -3.87 4.46 -10.99
C THR A 78 -3.48 4.61 -9.53
N LEU A 79 -4.43 5.06 -8.71
CA LEU A 79 -4.30 5.18 -7.26
C LEU A 79 -5.43 4.40 -6.60
N LEU A 80 -5.09 3.64 -5.55
CA LEU A 80 -6.05 2.92 -4.72
C LEU A 80 -5.77 3.24 -3.26
N GLY A 81 -6.80 3.39 -2.44
CA GLY A 81 -6.60 3.73 -1.04
C GLY A 81 -7.68 3.17 -0.13
N TRP A 82 -7.30 2.84 1.09
CA TRP A 82 -8.20 2.47 2.17
C TRP A 82 -7.81 3.21 3.43
N HIS A 83 -8.81 3.69 4.14
CA HIS A 83 -8.71 4.24 5.48
C HIS A 83 -9.32 3.24 6.46
N PHE A 84 -8.62 2.98 7.56
CA PHE A 84 -9.02 2.03 8.57
C PHE A 84 -9.17 2.74 9.91
N GLU A 85 -10.15 2.31 10.68
CA GLU A 85 -10.45 2.86 12.00
C GLU A 85 -10.85 1.76 12.97
N ASP A 86 -10.46 1.90 14.25
CA ASP A 86 -10.93 1.05 15.34
C ASP A 86 -11.99 1.73 16.21
N ASP A 87 -12.65 0.97 17.08
CA ASP A 87 -13.74 1.47 17.92
C ASP A 87 -13.30 2.55 18.93
N ASN A 88 -11.99 2.75 19.10
CA ASN A 88 -11.41 3.78 19.97
C ASN A 88 -10.96 5.03 19.19
N GLY A 89 -11.25 5.09 17.89
CA GLY A 89 -10.89 6.22 17.01
C GLY A 89 -9.43 6.23 16.58
N ARG A 90 -8.67 5.14 16.76
CA ARG A 90 -7.33 5.02 16.16
C ARG A 90 -7.46 4.80 14.67
N GLN A 91 -6.65 5.51 13.89
CA GLN A 91 -6.76 5.51 12.44
C GLN A 91 -5.44 5.13 11.77
N THR A 92 -5.54 4.39 10.66
CA THR A 92 -4.45 4.17 9.72
C THR A 92 -4.98 4.32 8.29
N ALA A 93 -4.09 4.48 7.33
CA ALA A 93 -4.49 4.38 5.94
C ALA A 93 -3.41 3.71 5.08
N LEU A 94 -3.83 3.12 3.97
CA LEU A 94 -2.94 2.54 2.98
C LEU A 94 -3.32 3.10 1.62
N ILE A 95 -2.39 3.78 0.95
CA ILE A 95 -2.55 4.27 -0.43
C ILE A 95 -1.50 3.61 -1.32
N LEU A 96 -1.91 3.16 -2.50
CA LEU A 96 -1.07 2.50 -3.49
C LEU A 96 -1.01 3.32 -4.77
N ASN A 97 0.19 3.70 -5.21
CA ASN A 97 0.43 4.19 -6.56
C ASN A 97 0.85 3.02 -7.45
N LEU A 98 -0.01 2.66 -8.40
CA LEU A 98 0.17 1.51 -9.27
C LEU A 98 0.84 1.89 -10.61
N THR A 99 1.31 3.14 -10.73
CA THR A 99 1.87 3.68 -11.96
C THR A 99 3.37 3.95 -11.87
N GLN A 100 4.01 4.08 -13.02
CA GLN A 100 5.39 4.55 -13.14
C GLN A 100 5.56 6.06 -12.93
N SER A 101 4.45 6.81 -12.80
CA SER A 101 4.47 8.25 -12.67
C SER A 101 4.40 8.64 -11.19
N ARG A 102 5.05 9.75 -10.85
CA ARG A 102 4.76 10.45 -9.59
C ARG A 102 3.34 11.02 -9.69
N LEU A 103 2.55 10.84 -8.64
CA LEU A 103 1.21 11.39 -8.54
C LEU A 103 1.17 12.43 -7.42
N GLU A 104 0.64 13.60 -7.72
CA GLU A 104 0.40 14.67 -6.75
C GLU A 104 -1.08 14.67 -6.45
N VAL A 105 -1.44 14.52 -5.17
CA VAL A 105 -2.83 14.46 -4.71
C VAL A 105 -3.05 15.63 -3.77
N ASN A 106 -4.15 16.37 -3.97
CA ASN A 106 -4.51 17.45 -3.07
C ASN A 106 -4.93 16.86 -1.72
N ILE A 107 -4.32 17.33 -0.62
CA ILE A 107 -4.60 16.81 0.72
C ILE A 107 -6.06 17.06 1.14
N GLY A 108 -6.72 18.08 0.58
CA GLY A 108 -8.15 18.32 0.77
C GLY A 108 -9.07 17.22 0.20
N GLU A 109 -8.55 16.29 -0.61
CA GLU A 109 -9.27 15.08 -1.02
C GLU A 109 -9.21 13.97 0.03
N LEU A 110 -8.29 14.06 1.00
CA LEU A 110 -8.20 13.11 2.10
C LEU A 110 -9.22 13.46 3.18
N PRO A 111 -9.78 12.46 3.88
CA PRO A 111 -10.63 12.68 5.04
C PRO A 111 -9.98 13.61 6.09
N PRO A 112 -10.74 14.47 6.80
CA PRO A 112 -10.17 15.43 7.76
C PRO A 112 -9.37 14.79 8.90
N ASP A 113 -9.69 13.54 9.21
CA ASP A 113 -9.11 12.73 10.27
C ASP A 113 -7.90 11.91 9.82
N PHE A 114 -7.50 12.01 8.54
CA PHE A 114 -6.42 11.21 7.98
C PHE A 114 -5.13 11.31 8.83
N PRO A 115 -4.44 10.18 9.10
CA PRO A 115 -3.21 10.22 9.86
C PRO A 115 -2.13 11.02 9.13
N GLN A 116 -1.40 11.83 9.90
CA GLN A 116 -0.46 12.81 9.33
C GLN A 116 0.91 12.22 9.05
N GLN A 117 1.33 11.18 9.78
CA GLN A 117 2.62 10.54 9.56
C GLN A 117 2.49 9.46 8.50
N PHE A 118 3.51 9.32 7.64
CA PHE A 118 3.52 8.29 6.62
C PHE A 118 4.88 7.63 6.42
N GLN A 119 4.82 6.41 5.89
CA GLN A 119 5.94 5.67 5.35
C GLN A 119 5.58 5.16 3.94
N GLN A 120 6.27 5.67 2.92
CA GLN A 120 6.21 5.15 1.56
C GLN A 120 7.26 4.07 1.36
N THR A 121 6.81 2.91 0.88
CA THR A 121 7.66 1.81 0.44
C THR A 121 7.62 1.76 -1.08
N VAL A 122 8.74 2.04 -1.73
CA VAL A 122 8.88 2.14 -3.19
C VAL A 122 9.64 0.93 -3.71
N GLY A 123 9.15 0.33 -4.79
CA GLY A 123 9.84 -0.78 -5.45
C GLY A 123 9.82 -0.63 -6.97
N ASP A 124 10.95 -0.88 -7.62
CA ASP A 124 11.00 -0.95 -9.09
C ASP A 124 10.48 -2.31 -9.56
N PRO A 125 9.35 -2.38 -10.30
CA PRO A 125 8.77 -3.64 -10.77
C PRO A 125 9.67 -4.37 -11.77
N ALA A 126 10.60 -3.68 -12.45
CA ALA A 126 11.58 -4.32 -13.33
C ALA A 126 12.75 -4.95 -12.54
N ARG A 127 12.94 -4.55 -11.27
CA ARG A 127 14.03 -5.03 -10.43
C ARG A 127 13.57 -6.20 -9.57
N ARG A 128 14.19 -7.37 -9.77
CA ARG A 128 13.96 -8.52 -8.90
C ARG A 128 14.49 -8.23 -7.49
N THR A 129 13.61 -7.95 -6.53
CA THR A 129 13.97 -7.90 -5.11
C THR A 129 14.42 -9.29 -4.65
N ARG A 130 15.74 -9.49 -4.47
CA ARG A 130 16.31 -10.76 -4.00
C ARG A 130 16.62 -10.75 -2.50
N ASN A 131 16.51 -9.60 -1.88
CA ASN A 131 16.84 -9.23 -0.50
C ASN A 131 16.20 -7.83 -0.23
N ASN A 132 16.66 -7.13 0.81
CA ASN A 132 16.26 -5.74 1.07
C ASN A 132 16.73 -4.74 -0.02
N ASP A 133 17.63 -5.14 -0.93
CA ASP A 133 18.13 -4.24 -1.96
C ASP A 133 17.10 -4.09 -3.09
N GLY A 134 16.71 -2.85 -3.37
CA GLY A 134 15.71 -2.51 -4.39
C GLY A 134 14.35 -2.11 -3.83
N VAL A 135 14.26 -1.90 -2.51
CA VAL A 135 13.14 -1.19 -1.88
C VAL A 135 13.68 0.08 -1.24
N GLU A 136 13.08 1.22 -1.59
CA GLU A 136 13.34 2.50 -0.94
C GLU A 136 12.22 2.77 0.07
N ILE A 137 12.60 3.27 1.25
CA ILE A 137 11.66 3.66 2.30
C ILE A 137 11.81 5.16 2.51
N VAL A 138 10.71 5.89 2.34
CA VAL A 138 10.62 7.33 2.58
C VAL A 138 9.62 7.57 3.70
N THR A 139 10.03 8.23 4.77
CA THR A 139 9.14 8.63 5.87
C THR A 139 8.92 10.12 5.84
N GLY A 140 7.74 10.57 6.24
CA GLY A 140 7.45 11.99 6.32
C GLY A 140 6.17 12.26 7.10
N ASN A 141 5.84 13.54 7.17
CA ASN A 141 4.58 14.02 7.70
C ASN A 141 3.88 14.81 6.60
N ILE A 142 2.56 14.74 6.58
CA ILE A 142 1.71 15.73 5.95
C ILE A 142 1.96 17.03 6.72
N VAL A 143 2.82 17.88 6.15
CA VAL A 143 2.90 19.29 6.50
C VAL A 143 1.90 20.03 5.62
N ASP A 144 1.39 21.19 6.07
CA ASP A 144 0.33 22.04 5.45
C ASP A 144 0.56 22.49 3.99
N GLU A 145 1.32 21.76 3.20
CA GLU A 145 1.34 21.84 1.75
C GLU A 145 0.00 21.39 1.20
N ASN A 146 -0.44 21.99 0.09
CA ASN A 146 -1.73 21.64 -0.52
C ASN A 146 -1.72 20.23 -1.15
N TYR A 147 -0.55 19.60 -1.30
CA TYR A 147 -0.37 18.36 -2.06
C TYR A 147 0.54 17.37 -1.35
N LEU A 148 0.21 16.08 -1.50
CA LEU A 148 1.05 14.97 -1.12
C LEU A 148 1.55 14.23 -2.37
N ILE A 149 2.84 13.89 -2.38
CA ILE A 149 3.48 13.19 -3.50
C ILE A 149 3.49 11.68 -3.24
N PHE A 150 2.90 10.90 -4.13
CA PHE A 150 3.01 9.46 -4.18
C PHE A 150 4.05 9.03 -5.21
N LEU A 151 5.14 8.42 -4.73
CA LEU A 151 6.22 7.94 -5.59
C LEU A 151 5.75 6.80 -6.52
N PRO A 152 6.41 6.58 -7.68
CA PRO A 152 6.05 5.51 -8.59
C PRO A 152 6.05 4.14 -7.92
N TYR A 153 5.10 3.26 -8.27
CA TYR A 153 5.02 1.87 -7.79
C TYR A 153 5.24 1.74 -6.27
N SER A 154 4.48 2.53 -5.51
CA SER A 154 4.66 2.66 -4.06
C SER A 154 3.44 2.22 -3.27
N ALA A 155 3.70 1.81 -2.03
CA ALA A 155 2.69 1.62 -1.00
C ALA A 155 2.98 2.57 0.16
N THR A 156 2.04 3.45 0.46
CA THR A 156 2.13 4.46 1.51
C THR A 156 1.24 4.07 2.67
N LEU A 157 1.86 3.78 3.81
CA LEU A 157 1.16 3.55 5.08
C LEU A 157 1.12 4.86 5.86
N PHE A 158 -0.07 5.29 6.26
CA PHE A 158 -0.31 6.41 7.17
C PHE A 158 -0.68 5.88 8.55
N PHE A 159 -0.19 6.55 9.59
CA PHE A 159 -0.40 6.16 10.98
C PHE A 159 -0.30 7.36 11.92
N SER A 160 -0.86 7.19 13.12
CA SER A 160 -0.69 8.09 14.26
C SER A 160 0.14 7.34 15.32
N GLU A 161 1.07 8.02 15.99
CA GLU A 161 1.80 7.47 17.15
C GLU A 161 0.89 7.22 18.35
#